data_AF-A0A661AMP8-F1
#
_entry.id   AF-A0A661AMP8-F1
#
_cell.length_a   1.000
_cell.length_b   1.000
_cell.length_c   1.000
_cell.angle_alpha   90.00
_cell.angle_beta   90.00
_cell.angle_gamma   90.00
#
_symmetry.space_group_name_H-M   'P 1'
#
loop_
_entity.id
_entity.type
_entity.pdbx_description
1 polymer ?
#
loop_
_entity_poly.entity_id
_entity_poly.type
_entity_poly.pdbx_seq_one_letter_code
_entity_poly.pdbx_strand_id
1 'polypeptide(L)'
;DTISLSFEEGRITAAVAGKGGVELPLEEYLVKSGKITKEKFNEIKKKAEETKIPIDEILLREGILTHQELEEVIYFKIQEIVDEVLLWKEGKYRFEPGKALYVKSRFKVSVDPNALLLEGMRRIDEWPRIQATLNDPKEVFEKTEKPAVSVEMGPEEEKILSMIDGEKSLEELVETSGLGKFRTYQAIYNLLEMGAVRKKGKKKKEEKKKEKKRKRIRIPVEVIMNILAGIIFAASLFLRFQTFEIKTPEVPRSRVHQELERIENMLGQ
;
A
#
# COMPACT_ATOMS: atom_id res chain seq x y z
N ASP A 1 -6.68 -5.75 8.64
CA ASP A 1 -6.59 -5.69 7.16
C ASP A 1 -7.54 -6.66 6.50
N THR A 2 -7.69 -6.61 5.18
CA THR A 2 -8.49 -7.58 4.40
C THR A 2 -7.62 -8.10 3.27
N ILE A 3 -7.55 -9.42 3.10
CA ILE A 3 -6.88 -10.06 1.96
C ILE A 3 -7.93 -10.82 1.16
N SER A 4 -7.85 -10.73 -0.16
CA SER A 4 -8.71 -11.46 -1.09
C SER A 4 -7.85 -12.37 -1.96
N LEU A 5 -8.23 -13.65 -2.02
CA LEU A 5 -7.59 -14.66 -2.88
C LEU A 5 -8.62 -15.17 -3.88
N SER A 6 -8.24 -15.28 -5.15
CA SER A 6 -9.04 -15.95 -6.18
C SER A 6 -8.53 -17.36 -6.40
N PHE A 7 -9.49 -18.28 -6.54
CA PHE A 7 -9.22 -19.68 -6.83
C PHE A 7 -9.92 -20.11 -8.12
N GLU A 8 -9.24 -20.94 -8.90
CA GLU A 8 -9.76 -21.62 -10.08
C GLU A 8 -9.23 -23.05 -10.07
N GLU A 9 -10.12 -24.05 -10.15
CA GLU A 9 -9.75 -25.48 -10.08
C GLU A 9 -8.85 -25.84 -8.89
N GLY A 10 -9.08 -25.20 -7.74
CA GLY A 10 -8.29 -25.41 -6.51
C GLY A 10 -6.91 -24.73 -6.50
N ARG A 11 -6.56 -23.97 -7.54
CA ARG A 11 -5.31 -23.23 -7.65
C ARG A 11 -5.53 -21.75 -7.42
N ILE A 12 -4.54 -21.05 -6.85
CA ILE A 12 -4.61 -19.61 -6.62
C ILE A 12 -4.25 -18.89 -7.91
N THR A 13 -5.13 -18.00 -8.38
CA THR A 13 -4.96 -17.26 -9.64
C THR A 13 -4.69 -15.77 -9.43
N ALA A 14 -5.00 -15.25 -8.25
CA ALA A 14 -4.73 -13.87 -7.88
C ALA A 14 -4.81 -13.68 -6.38
N ALA A 15 -4.12 -12.66 -5.89
CA ALA A 15 -4.19 -12.20 -4.51
C ALA A 15 -4.13 -10.68 -4.48
N VAL A 16 -4.92 -10.06 -3.59
CA VAL A 16 -4.95 -8.61 -3.39
C VAL A 16 -5.02 -8.33 -1.90
N ALA A 17 -4.08 -7.52 -1.41
CA ALA A 17 -4.19 -6.98 -0.06
C ALA A 17 -4.99 -5.66 -0.05
N GLY A 18 -5.76 -5.46 1.02
CA GLY A 18 -6.53 -4.25 1.27
C GLY A 18 -5.65 -3.07 1.68
N LYS A 19 -6.29 -1.95 2.08
CA LYS A 19 -5.55 -0.78 2.58
C LYS A 19 -4.69 -1.16 3.79
N GLY A 20 -3.38 -0.98 3.68
CA GLY A 20 -2.42 -1.28 4.76
C GLY A 20 -1.64 -2.58 4.59
N GLY A 21 -1.95 -3.39 3.56
CA GLY A 21 -1.24 -4.63 3.28
C GLY A 21 0.23 -4.44 2.87
N VAL A 22 1.01 -5.51 2.98
CA VAL A 22 2.47 -5.49 2.72
C VAL A 22 2.83 -5.52 1.23
N GLU A 23 1.86 -5.81 0.36
CA GLU A 23 2.07 -5.94 -1.09
C GLU A 23 2.47 -4.61 -1.73
N LEU A 24 3.63 -4.59 -2.38
CA LEU A 24 4.02 -3.48 -3.25
C LEU A 24 3.22 -3.50 -4.57
N PRO A 25 2.81 -2.34 -5.11
CA PRO A 25 2.28 -2.26 -6.45
C PRO A 25 3.27 -2.86 -7.46
N LEU A 26 2.76 -3.41 -8.57
CA LEU A 26 3.59 -3.99 -9.63
C LEU A 26 4.67 -2.99 -10.11
N GLU A 27 4.29 -1.72 -10.26
CA GLU A 27 5.21 -0.61 -10.56
C GLU A 27 6.44 -0.62 -9.66
N GLU A 28 6.22 -0.64 -8.35
CA GLU A 28 7.28 -0.44 -7.38
C GLU A 28 8.24 -1.63 -7.37
N TYR A 29 7.72 -2.85 -7.56
CA TYR A 29 8.55 -4.04 -7.72
C TYR A 29 9.45 -3.94 -8.96
N LEU A 30 8.87 -3.61 -10.11
CA LEU A 30 9.60 -3.53 -11.38
C LEU A 30 10.64 -2.40 -11.37
N VAL A 31 10.34 -1.28 -10.72
CA VAL A 31 11.26 -0.16 -10.57
C VAL A 31 12.40 -0.51 -9.61
N LYS A 32 12.09 -1.07 -8.43
CA LYS A 32 13.11 -1.45 -7.43
C LYS A 32 14.05 -2.54 -7.95
N SER A 33 13.53 -3.50 -8.70
CA SER A 33 14.34 -4.56 -9.33
C SER A 33 15.17 -4.09 -10.53
N GLY A 34 15.03 -2.84 -10.96
CA GLY A 34 15.74 -2.27 -12.11
C GLY A 34 15.24 -2.74 -13.47
N LYS A 35 14.13 -3.49 -13.53
CA LYS A 35 13.53 -3.98 -14.78
C LYS A 35 12.95 -2.85 -15.63
N ILE A 36 12.51 -1.77 -14.99
CA ILE A 36 11.95 -0.60 -15.67
C ILE A 36 12.26 0.67 -14.88
N THR A 37 12.42 1.82 -15.55
CA THR A 37 12.48 3.11 -14.88
C THR A 37 11.09 3.61 -14.50
N LYS A 38 11.00 4.51 -13.52
CA LYS A 38 9.72 5.09 -13.11
C LYS A 38 9.10 5.92 -14.24
N GLU A 39 9.93 6.61 -15.01
CA GLU A 39 9.52 7.41 -16.17
C GLU A 39 8.90 6.50 -17.23
N LYS A 40 9.58 5.40 -17.57
CA LYS A 40 9.10 4.43 -18.56
C LYS A 40 7.83 3.71 -18.10
N PHE A 41 7.70 3.38 -16.81
CA PHE A 41 6.46 2.81 -16.28
C PHE A 41 5.28 3.79 -16.41
N ASN A 42 5.50 5.08 -16.15
CA ASN A 42 4.46 6.10 -16.33
C ASN A 42 4.03 6.25 -17.80
N GLU A 43 4.96 6.15 -18.75
CA GLU A 43 4.63 6.09 -20.18
C GLU A 43 3.72 4.90 -20.53
N ILE A 44 4.07 3.71 -20.03
CA ILE A 44 3.27 2.49 -20.22
C ILE A 44 1.88 2.65 -19.61
N LYS A 45 1.81 3.20 -18.40
CA LYS A 45 0.55 3.45 -17.72
C LYS A 45 -0.34 4.39 -18.53
N LYS A 46 0.21 5.49 -19.04
CA LYS A 46 -0.52 6.42 -19.92
C LYS A 46 -0.98 5.72 -21.19
N LYS A 47 -0.11 4.92 -21.82
CA LYS A 47 -0.45 4.13 -23.02
C LYS A 47 -1.57 3.12 -22.73
N ALA A 48 -1.55 2.46 -21.58
CA ALA A 48 -2.60 1.54 -21.14
C ALA A 48 -3.95 2.27 -20.97
N GLU A 49 -3.93 3.48 -20.40
CA GLU A 49 -5.12 4.31 -20.23
C GLU A 49 -5.71 4.77 -21.56
N GLU A 50 -4.87 5.14 -22.53
CA GLU A 50 -5.28 5.60 -23.87
C GLU A 50 -5.78 4.45 -24.75
N THR A 51 -5.04 3.34 -24.80
CA THR A 51 -5.34 2.19 -25.68
C THR A 51 -6.32 1.19 -25.08
N LYS A 52 -6.60 1.29 -23.78
CA LYS A 52 -7.35 0.29 -22.98
C LYS A 52 -6.72 -1.11 -22.98
N ILE A 53 -5.46 -1.23 -23.40
CA ILE A 53 -4.68 -2.46 -23.31
C ILE A 53 -4.15 -2.60 -21.87
N PRO A 54 -4.25 -3.78 -21.24
CA PRO A 54 -3.71 -4.03 -19.91
C PRO A 54 -2.18 -3.79 -19.81
N ILE A 55 -1.72 -3.29 -18.65
CA ILE A 55 -0.31 -2.91 -18.42
C ILE A 55 0.64 -4.10 -18.63
N ASP A 56 0.28 -5.26 -18.09
CA ASP A 56 0.98 -6.53 -18.27
C ASP A 56 1.18 -6.89 -19.75
N GLU A 57 0.14 -6.73 -20.57
CA GLU A 57 0.24 -6.99 -22.00
C GLU A 57 1.18 -6.00 -22.71
N ILE A 58 1.18 -4.72 -22.31
CA ILE A 58 2.10 -3.71 -22.89
C ILE A 58 3.55 -4.02 -22.47
N LEU A 59 3.79 -4.40 -21.22
CA LEU A 59 5.12 -4.77 -20.73
C LEU A 59 5.72 -5.93 -21.54
N LEU A 60 4.91 -6.94 -21.89
CA LEU A 60 5.32 -8.05 -22.74
C LEU A 60 5.56 -7.62 -24.19
N ARG A 61 4.62 -6.85 -24.77
CA ARG A 61 4.72 -6.39 -26.18
C ARG A 61 5.91 -5.49 -26.44
N GLU A 62 6.29 -4.67 -25.46
CA GLU A 62 7.47 -3.81 -25.55
C GLU A 62 8.77 -4.52 -25.16
N GLY A 63 8.72 -5.83 -24.84
CA GLY A 63 9.89 -6.63 -24.49
C GLY A 63 10.55 -6.23 -23.17
N ILE A 64 9.82 -5.54 -22.29
CA ILE A 64 10.33 -5.08 -20.99
C ILE A 64 10.37 -6.24 -20.01
N LEU A 65 9.39 -7.14 -20.11
CA LEU A 65 9.36 -8.40 -19.39
C LEU A 65 9.10 -9.54 -20.37
N THR A 66 9.68 -10.69 -20.07
CA THR A 66 9.25 -11.96 -20.64
C THR A 66 8.02 -12.51 -19.91
N HIS A 67 7.37 -13.51 -20.49
CA HIS A 67 6.22 -14.18 -19.85
C HIS A 67 6.64 -14.83 -18.52
N GLN A 68 7.81 -15.48 -18.51
CA GLN A 68 8.35 -16.12 -17.31
C GLN A 68 8.64 -15.09 -16.21
N GLU A 69 9.27 -13.97 -16.53
CA GLU A 69 9.54 -12.92 -15.52
C GLU A 69 8.25 -12.32 -14.96
N LEU A 70 7.23 -12.13 -15.80
CA LEU A 70 5.93 -11.65 -15.32
C LEU A 70 5.26 -12.68 -14.39
N GLU A 71 5.34 -13.96 -14.74
CA GLU A 71 4.85 -15.06 -13.89
C GLU A 71 5.54 -15.10 -12.53
N GLU A 72 6.87 -15.02 -12.52
CA GLU A 72 7.68 -14.99 -11.31
C GLU A 72 7.33 -13.79 -10.41
N VAL A 73 7.12 -12.62 -11.00
CA VAL A 73 6.69 -11.41 -10.27
C VAL A 73 5.32 -11.60 -9.64
N ILE A 74 4.35 -12.12 -10.40
CA ILE A 74 2.98 -12.31 -9.87
C ILE A 74 2.97 -13.42 -8.81
N TYR A 75 3.68 -14.53 -9.02
CA TYR A 75 3.86 -15.59 -8.03
C TYR A 75 4.43 -15.02 -6.73
N PHE A 76 5.50 -14.25 -6.82
CA PHE A 76 6.15 -13.61 -5.67
C PHE A 76 5.16 -12.72 -4.91
N LYS A 77 4.35 -11.92 -5.61
CA LYS A 77 3.34 -11.07 -4.99
C LYS A 77 2.25 -11.87 -4.28
N ILE A 78 1.77 -12.95 -4.89
CA ILE A 78 0.80 -13.86 -4.25
C ILE A 78 1.39 -14.44 -2.97
N GLN A 79 2.65 -14.89 -3.03
CA GLN A 79 3.35 -15.46 -1.88
C GLN A 79 3.48 -14.44 -0.74
N GLU A 80 3.90 -13.21 -0.98
CA GLU A 80 4.01 -12.17 0.07
C GLU A 80 2.66 -11.90 0.76
N ILE A 81 1.55 -11.93 0.01
CA ILE A 81 0.21 -11.75 0.57
C ILE A 81 -0.22 -12.97 1.39
N VAL A 82 0.06 -14.18 0.91
CA VAL A 82 -0.24 -15.41 1.65
C VAL A 82 0.59 -15.49 2.93
N ASP A 83 1.87 -15.13 2.88
CA ASP A 83 2.74 -15.04 4.06
C ASP A 83 2.16 -14.07 5.11
N GLU A 84 1.59 -12.93 4.70
CA GLU A 84 0.90 -12.00 5.61
C GLU A 84 -0.30 -12.68 6.30
N VAL A 85 -1.13 -13.42 5.56
CA VAL A 85 -2.29 -14.16 6.13
C VAL A 85 -1.84 -15.17 7.18
N LEU A 86 -0.73 -15.88 6.95
CA LEU A 86 -0.24 -16.92 7.85
C LEU A 86 0.23 -16.37 9.21
N LEU A 87 0.52 -15.07 9.30
CA LEU A 87 0.86 -14.41 10.56
C LEU A 87 -0.37 -14.04 11.40
N TRP A 88 -1.57 -14.04 10.81
CA TRP A 88 -2.80 -13.68 11.51
C TRP A 88 -3.15 -14.74 12.56
N LYS A 89 -3.41 -14.31 13.80
CA LYS A 89 -3.82 -15.21 14.89
C LYS A 89 -5.30 -15.51 14.89
N GLU A 90 -6.09 -14.58 14.38
CA GLU A 90 -7.54 -14.67 14.28
C GLU A 90 -8.02 -13.96 13.02
N GLY A 91 -9.16 -14.38 12.49
CA GLY A 91 -9.74 -13.79 11.29
C GLY A 91 -11.12 -14.33 10.99
N LYS A 92 -11.83 -13.61 10.11
CA LYS A 92 -13.09 -14.08 9.52
C LYS A 92 -12.87 -14.20 8.03
N TYR A 93 -13.44 -15.25 7.42
CA TYR A 93 -13.39 -15.44 5.98
C TYR A 93 -14.80 -15.42 5.39
N ARG A 94 -14.87 -15.12 4.10
CA ARG A 94 -16.10 -15.18 3.29
C ARG A 94 -15.73 -15.74 1.93
N PHE A 95 -16.55 -16.65 1.42
CA PHE A 95 -16.44 -17.15 0.06
C PHE A 95 -17.44 -16.42 -0.84
N GLU A 96 -16.96 -15.92 -1.99
CA GLU A 96 -17.78 -15.21 -2.98
C GLU A 96 -17.66 -15.92 -4.34
N PRO A 97 -18.51 -16.94 -4.61
CA PRO A 97 -18.48 -17.68 -5.87
C PRO A 97 -18.69 -16.75 -7.07
N GLY A 98 -17.96 -17.00 -8.16
CA GLY A 98 -18.07 -16.23 -9.41
C GLY A 98 -17.39 -14.86 -9.39
N LYS A 99 -16.79 -14.44 -8.27
CA LYS A 99 -16.01 -13.20 -8.19
C LYS A 99 -14.55 -13.46 -8.57
N ALA A 100 -14.13 -12.91 -9.70
CA ALA A 100 -12.74 -12.96 -10.15
C ALA A 100 -11.97 -11.70 -9.75
N LEU A 101 -10.72 -11.88 -9.31
CA LEU A 101 -9.73 -10.81 -9.21
C LEU A 101 -8.92 -10.72 -10.51
N TYR A 102 -8.14 -9.65 -10.66
CA TYR A 102 -7.33 -9.36 -11.85
C TYR A 102 -8.11 -9.42 -13.18
N VAL A 103 -9.40 -9.03 -13.17
CA VAL A 103 -10.29 -9.12 -14.34
C VAL A 103 -9.79 -8.39 -15.60
N LYS A 104 -8.91 -7.40 -15.44
CA LYS A 104 -8.29 -6.67 -16.55
C LYS A 104 -7.02 -7.34 -17.07
N SER A 105 -6.35 -8.15 -16.26
CA SER A 105 -5.14 -8.86 -16.67
C SER A 105 -5.51 -9.95 -17.65
N ARG A 106 -4.77 -10.03 -18.76
CA ARG A 106 -4.87 -11.14 -19.70
C ARG A 106 -3.92 -12.28 -19.34
N PHE A 107 -2.99 -12.01 -18.44
CA PHE A 107 -2.07 -13.00 -17.92
C PHE A 107 -2.72 -13.80 -16.79
N LYS A 108 -2.66 -15.12 -16.88
CA LYS A 108 -3.21 -16.03 -15.87
C LYS A 108 -2.06 -16.78 -15.24
N VAL A 109 -1.96 -16.67 -13.92
CA VAL A 109 -1.06 -17.51 -13.13
C VAL A 109 -1.87 -18.62 -12.46
N SER A 110 -1.19 -19.71 -12.14
CA SER A 110 -1.82 -20.86 -11.52
C SER A 110 -0.91 -21.42 -10.43
N VAL A 111 -1.12 -20.95 -9.20
CA VAL A 111 -0.24 -21.24 -8.07
C VAL A 111 -0.83 -22.37 -7.22
N ASP A 112 0.00 -23.35 -6.86
CA ASP A 112 -0.39 -24.42 -5.94
C ASP A 112 -0.47 -23.86 -4.51
N PRO A 113 -1.65 -23.85 -3.87
CA PRO A 113 -1.77 -23.37 -2.49
C PRO A 113 -0.93 -24.20 -1.51
N ASN A 114 -0.73 -25.50 -1.76
CA ASN A 114 0.05 -26.35 -0.85
C ASN A 114 1.53 -25.95 -0.84
N ALA A 115 2.09 -25.62 -2.02
CA ALA A 115 3.45 -25.14 -2.12
C ALA A 115 3.65 -23.83 -1.34
N LEU A 116 2.71 -22.88 -1.45
CA LEU A 116 2.74 -21.63 -0.67
C LEU A 116 2.59 -21.88 0.83
N LEU A 117 1.72 -22.80 1.24
CA LEU A 117 1.54 -23.15 2.65
C LEU A 117 2.82 -23.76 3.25
N LEU A 118 3.44 -24.71 2.55
CA LEU A 118 4.68 -25.34 3.01
C LEU A 118 5.83 -24.32 3.10
N GLU A 119 5.97 -23.48 2.08
CA GLU A 119 6.97 -22.41 2.08
C GLU A 119 6.70 -21.39 3.20
N GLY A 120 5.44 -21.00 3.42
CA GLY A 120 5.06 -20.10 4.49
C GLY A 120 5.34 -20.67 5.89
N MET A 121 5.09 -21.96 6.11
CA MET A 121 5.46 -22.64 7.37
C MET A 121 6.98 -22.65 7.57
N ARG A 122 7.75 -22.99 6.53
CA ARG A 122 9.23 -22.94 6.57
C ARG A 122 9.72 -21.53 6.94
N ARG A 123 9.11 -20.48 6.37
CA ARG A 123 9.42 -19.08 6.69
C ARG A 123 9.13 -18.75 8.15
N ILE A 124 7.98 -19.17 8.68
CA ILE A 124 7.61 -18.95 10.09
C ILE A 124 8.65 -19.58 11.03
N ASP A 125 9.12 -20.79 10.71
CA ASP A 125 10.10 -21.51 11.54
C ASP A 125 11.52 -20.92 11.42
N GLU A 126 11.93 -20.51 10.21
CA GLU A 126 13.28 -19.98 9.98
C GLU A 126 13.46 -18.52 10.38
N TRP A 127 12.39 -17.72 10.27
CA TRP A 127 12.46 -16.27 10.49
C TRP A 127 13.04 -15.89 11.87
N PRO A 128 12.67 -16.54 12.99
CA PRO A 128 13.29 -16.25 14.29
C PRO A 128 14.81 -16.41 14.30
N ARG A 129 15.35 -17.45 13.63
CA ARG A 129 16.81 -17.68 13.54
C ARG A 129 17.47 -16.58 12.73
N ILE A 130 16.90 -16.22 11.58
CA ILE A 130 17.40 -15.15 10.73
C ILE A 130 17.39 -13.82 11.48
N GLN A 131 16.30 -13.51 12.19
CA GLN A 131 16.19 -12.27 12.99
C GLN A 131 17.13 -12.24 14.19
N ALA A 132 17.44 -13.38 14.82
CA ALA A 132 18.40 -13.43 15.90
C ALA A 132 19.80 -12.97 15.44
N THR A 133 20.18 -13.35 14.22
CA THR A 133 21.43 -12.91 13.60
C THR A 133 21.33 -11.50 13.00
N LEU A 134 20.23 -11.17 12.32
CA LEU A 134 20.01 -9.90 11.60
C LEU A 134 18.95 -9.05 12.30
N ASN A 135 19.28 -8.52 13.48
CA ASN A 135 18.30 -7.87 14.36
C ASN A 135 18.21 -6.34 14.21
N ASP A 136 19.13 -5.69 13.48
CA ASP A 136 19.13 -4.23 13.31
C ASP A 136 19.12 -3.86 11.81
N PRO A 137 18.06 -3.17 11.32
CA PRO A 137 17.94 -2.77 9.91
C PRO A 137 19.06 -1.83 9.43
N LYS A 138 19.83 -1.24 10.35
CA LYS A 138 20.97 -0.37 10.03
C LYS A 138 22.29 -1.11 9.88
N GLU A 139 22.33 -2.42 10.09
CA GLU A 139 23.55 -3.19 9.90
C GLU A 139 24.07 -3.04 8.47
N VAL A 140 25.38 -2.81 8.35
CA VAL A 140 26.11 -2.70 7.08
C VAL A 140 27.06 -3.87 6.97
N PHE A 141 27.18 -4.43 5.77
CA PHE A 141 27.97 -5.61 5.48
C PHE A 141 29.10 -5.28 4.50
N GLU A 142 30.20 -6.03 4.57
CA GLU A 142 31.28 -5.96 3.60
C GLU A 142 31.68 -7.35 3.12
N LYS A 143 32.15 -7.43 1.87
CA LYS A 143 32.62 -8.66 1.23
C LYS A 143 33.90 -9.13 1.89
N THR A 144 34.06 -10.45 2.01
CA THR A 144 35.32 -11.06 2.43
C THR A 144 36.12 -11.50 1.20
N GLU A 145 37.44 -11.59 1.32
CA GLU A 145 38.32 -11.96 0.20
C GLU A 145 38.28 -13.47 -0.13
N LYS A 146 37.75 -14.30 0.77
CA LYS A 146 37.63 -15.75 0.61
C LYS A 146 36.36 -16.25 1.31
N PRO A 147 35.38 -16.83 0.59
CA PRO A 147 34.32 -17.60 1.23
C PRO A 147 34.95 -18.71 2.07
N ALA A 148 34.51 -18.88 3.31
CA ALA A 148 35.05 -19.92 4.20
C ALA A 148 34.62 -21.32 3.76
N VAL A 149 33.58 -21.41 2.92
CA VAL A 149 32.98 -22.66 2.46
C VAL A 149 32.76 -22.61 0.95
N SER A 150 33.10 -23.69 0.25
CA SER A 150 32.86 -23.87 -1.20
C SER A 150 31.41 -24.28 -1.49
N VAL A 151 30.44 -23.58 -0.89
CA VAL A 151 29.02 -23.81 -1.19
C VAL A 151 28.66 -23.01 -2.44
N GLU A 152 27.91 -23.63 -3.35
CA GLU A 152 27.31 -22.90 -4.48
C GLU A 152 26.33 -21.84 -3.95
N MET A 153 26.57 -20.59 -4.31
CA MET A 153 25.65 -19.50 -4.00
C MET A 153 24.43 -19.60 -4.91
N GLY A 154 23.24 -19.41 -4.32
CA GLY A 154 22.01 -19.27 -5.10
C GLY A 154 21.93 -17.91 -5.79
N PRO A 155 20.96 -17.74 -6.71
CA PRO A 155 20.79 -16.49 -7.46
C PRO A 155 20.46 -15.29 -6.56
N GLU A 156 19.78 -15.51 -5.44
CA GLU A 156 19.45 -14.47 -4.47
C GLU A 156 20.70 -14.00 -3.70
N GLU A 157 21.54 -14.93 -3.27
CA GLU A 157 22.83 -14.66 -2.65
C GLU A 157 23.77 -13.93 -3.61
N GLU A 158 23.90 -14.39 -4.86
CA GLU A 158 24.72 -13.73 -5.87
C GLU A 158 24.28 -12.28 -6.12
N LYS A 159 22.96 -12.08 -6.25
CA LYS A 159 22.38 -10.75 -6.44
C LYS A 159 22.68 -9.84 -5.25
N ILE A 160 22.41 -10.28 -4.02
CA ILE A 160 22.69 -9.49 -2.82
C ILE A 160 24.19 -9.22 -2.68
N LEU A 161 25.03 -10.22 -2.90
CA LEU A 161 26.48 -10.06 -2.85
C LEU A 161 26.94 -9.00 -3.85
N SER A 162 26.41 -8.98 -5.07
CA SER A 162 26.74 -7.93 -6.06
C SER A 162 26.38 -6.52 -5.58
N MET A 163 25.32 -6.37 -4.79
CA MET A 163 24.82 -5.08 -4.27
C MET A 163 25.57 -4.57 -3.04
N ILE A 164 26.27 -5.45 -2.30
CA ILE A 164 27.04 -5.09 -1.11
C ILE A 164 28.30 -4.30 -1.52
N ASP A 165 28.36 -3.06 -1.06
CA ASP A 165 29.44 -2.09 -1.31
C ASP A 165 30.14 -1.61 -0.04
N GLY A 166 29.73 -2.10 1.14
CA GLY A 166 30.25 -1.64 2.42
C GLY A 166 29.60 -0.37 2.96
N GLU A 167 28.52 0.14 2.32
CA GLU A 167 27.81 1.35 2.73
C GLU A 167 26.30 1.15 2.89
N LYS A 168 25.67 0.34 2.02
CA LYS A 168 24.23 0.04 2.12
C LYS A 168 23.91 -0.70 3.42
N SER A 169 22.89 -0.23 4.12
CA SER A 169 22.34 -0.95 5.27
C SER A 169 21.43 -2.10 4.85
N LEU A 170 21.12 -3.00 5.78
CA LEU A 170 20.16 -4.08 5.62
C LEU A 170 18.81 -3.60 5.06
N GLU A 171 18.28 -2.51 5.61
CA GLU A 171 17.04 -1.87 5.14
C GLU A 171 17.17 -1.34 3.70
N GLU A 172 18.28 -0.70 3.35
CA GLU A 172 18.52 -0.20 1.98
C GLU A 172 18.67 -1.36 0.98
N LEU A 173 19.27 -2.48 1.39
CA LEU A 173 19.33 -3.70 0.58
C LEU A 173 17.93 -4.27 0.35
N VAL A 174 17.05 -4.29 1.36
CA VAL A 174 15.64 -4.69 1.18
C VAL A 174 14.91 -3.75 0.22
N GLU A 175 15.12 -2.44 0.36
CA GLU A 175 14.45 -1.44 -0.45
C GLU A 175 14.88 -1.47 -1.93
N THR A 176 16.12 -1.87 -2.21
CA THR A 176 16.72 -1.77 -3.55
C THR A 176 16.92 -3.12 -4.24
N SER A 177 16.80 -4.26 -3.55
CA SER A 177 17.00 -5.58 -4.15
C SER A 177 15.84 -6.02 -5.04
N GLY A 178 14.62 -5.59 -4.70
CA GLY A 178 13.39 -6.13 -5.30
C GLY A 178 13.15 -7.61 -4.97
N LEU A 179 13.86 -8.20 -3.99
CA LEU A 179 13.62 -9.58 -3.54
C LEU A 179 12.56 -9.66 -2.43
N GLY A 180 12.21 -8.53 -1.82
CA GLY A 180 11.40 -8.49 -0.61
C GLY A 180 12.20 -8.79 0.65
N LYS A 181 11.58 -8.57 1.81
CA LYS A 181 12.27 -8.57 3.10
C LYS A 181 12.82 -9.95 3.46
N PHE A 182 11.99 -10.98 3.42
CA PHE A 182 12.39 -12.32 3.84
C PHE A 182 13.55 -12.84 3.01
N ARG A 183 13.41 -12.86 1.68
CA ARG A 183 14.45 -13.34 0.75
C ARG A 183 15.75 -12.55 0.86
N THR A 184 15.67 -11.22 0.99
CA THR A 184 16.87 -10.39 1.22
C THR A 184 17.58 -10.75 2.53
N TYR A 185 16.84 -10.89 3.62
CA TYR A 185 17.40 -11.27 4.92
C TYR A 185 17.98 -12.69 4.89
N GLN A 186 17.29 -13.63 4.24
CA GLN A 186 17.75 -15.02 4.09
C GLN A 186 19.04 -15.09 3.28
N ALA A 187 19.13 -14.39 2.15
CA ALA A 187 20.34 -14.32 1.34
C ALA A 187 21.52 -13.73 2.12
N ILE A 188 21.32 -12.63 2.87
CA ILE A 188 22.38 -12.04 3.71
C ILE A 188 22.79 -13.00 4.84
N TYR A 189 21.82 -13.67 5.46
CA TYR A 189 22.08 -14.68 6.49
C TYR A 189 22.94 -15.83 5.92
N ASN A 190 22.57 -16.38 4.77
CA ASN A 190 23.33 -17.44 4.09
C ASN A 190 24.75 -16.98 3.72
N LEU A 191 24.90 -15.75 3.20
CA LEU A 191 26.22 -15.19 2.90
C LEU A 191 27.10 -15.03 4.15
N LEU A 192 26.52 -14.71 5.32
CA LEU A 192 27.24 -14.67 6.58
C LEU A 192 27.70 -16.07 7.02
N GLU A 193 26.81 -17.08 6.92
CA GLU A 193 27.13 -18.48 7.26
C GLU A 193 28.21 -19.06 6.33
N MET A 194 28.18 -18.73 5.04
CA MET A 194 29.23 -19.10 4.07
C MET A 194 30.55 -18.34 4.29
N GLY A 195 30.54 -17.30 5.12
CA GLY A 195 31.68 -16.40 5.34
C GLY A 195 32.02 -15.53 4.13
N ALA A 196 31.11 -15.36 3.17
CA ALA A 196 31.28 -14.51 1.98
C ALA A 196 31.12 -13.01 2.30
N VAL A 197 30.42 -12.69 3.39
CA VAL A 197 30.30 -11.32 3.92
C VAL A 197 30.49 -11.33 5.44
N ARG A 198 30.79 -10.16 6.00
CA ARG A 198 30.82 -9.94 7.45
C ARG A 198 30.13 -8.64 7.82
N LYS A 199 29.70 -8.52 9.08
CA LYS A 199 29.17 -7.26 9.63
C LYS A 199 30.30 -6.24 9.76
N LYS A 200 30.15 -5.10 9.09
CA LYS A 200 31.08 -3.95 9.16
C LYS A 200 30.73 -3.00 10.30
N GLY A 201 29.44 -2.84 10.58
CA GLY A 201 28.95 -1.91 11.61
C GLY A 201 27.49 -1.54 11.37
N LYS A 202 27.12 -0.32 11.77
CA LYS A 202 25.76 0.22 11.59
C LYS A 202 25.82 1.58 10.90
N LYS A 203 24.95 1.81 9.93
CA LYS A 203 24.79 3.11 9.28
C LYS A 203 24.28 4.11 10.31
N LYS A 204 25.07 5.15 10.59
CA LYS A 204 24.63 6.25 11.45
C LYS A 204 23.46 6.94 10.76
N LYS A 205 22.45 7.37 11.52
CA LYS A 205 21.36 8.20 10.99
C LYS A 205 21.99 9.44 10.36
N GLU A 206 22.02 9.50 9.04
CA GLU A 206 21.91 10.81 8.41
C GLU A 206 20.53 11.32 8.80
N GLU A 207 20.48 12.33 9.66
CA GLU A 207 19.31 13.17 9.72
C GLU A 207 19.15 13.71 8.30
N LYS A 208 18.31 13.04 7.48
CA LYS A 208 17.70 13.68 6.33
C LYS A 208 17.03 14.91 6.93
N LYS A 209 17.71 16.06 6.88
CA LYS A 209 17.11 17.38 6.94
C LYS A 209 16.10 17.34 5.81
N LYS A 210 14.90 16.84 6.11
CA LYS A 210 13.71 17.21 5.38
C LYS A 210 13.67 18.71 5.60
N GLU A 211 14.29 19.46 4.68
CA GLU A 211 13.84 20.80 4.37
C GLU A 211 12.36 20.62 4.03
N LYS A 212 11.52 20.63 5.07
CA LYS A 212 10.16 21.08 4.93
C LYS A 212 10.35 22.50 4.42
N LYS A 213 10.34 22.69 3.10
CA LYS A 213 9.90 23.93 2.49
C LYS A 213 8.46 24.10 2.93
N ARG A 214 8.26 24.51 4.20
CA ARG A 214 7.12 25.32 4.59
C ARG A 214 7.30 26.55 3.74
N LYS A 215 6.74 26.55 2.53
CA LYS A 215 6.48 27.78 1.82
C LYS A 215 5.73 28.62 2.86
N ARG A 216 6.38 29.65 3.42
CA ARG A 216 5.66 30.71 4.12
C ARG A 216 4.75 31.28 3.04
N ILE A 217 3.52 30.80 2.98
CA ILE A 217 2.50 31.41 2.15
C ILE A 217 2.32 32.79 2.78
N ARG A 218 2.92 33.81 2.17
CA ARG A 218 2.61 35.19 2.47
C ARG A 218 1.19 35.38 1.93
N ILE A 219 0.20 35.23 2.80
CA ILE A 219 -1.18 35.55 2.45
C ILE A 219 -1.21 37.08 2.29
N PRO A 220 -1.55 37.61 1.10
CA PRO A 220 -1.68 39.05 0.91
C PRO A 220 -2.66 39.63 1.92
N VAL A 221 -2.38 40.82 2.44
CA VAL A 221 -3.25 41.49 3.44
C VAL A 221 -4.69 41.61 2.92
N GLU A 222 -4.87 41.78 1.61
CA GLU A 222 -6.17 41.79 0.92
C GLU A 222 -7.00 40.52 1.16
N VAL A 223 -6.36 39.33 1.17
CA VAL A 223 -7.06 38.06 1.40
C VAL A 223 -7.52 37.97 2.86
N ILE A 224 -6.70 38.43 3.80
CA ILE A 224 -7.07 38.48 5.22
C ILE A 224 -8.21 39.49 5.43
N MET A 225 -8.12 40.66 4.80
CA MET A 225 -9.15 41.71 4.86
C MET A 225 -10.48 41.24 4.27
N ASN A 226 -10.46 40.49 3.16
CA ASN A 226 -11.68 39.92 2.56
C ASN A 226 -12.33 38.85 3.46
N ILE A 227 -11.54 38.00 4.11
CA ILE A 227 -12.06 37.03 5.08
C ILE A 227 -12.67 37.76 6.28
N LEU A 228 -11.99 38.78 6.82
CA LEU A 228 -12.51 39.57 7.94
C LEU A 228 -13.81 40.31 7.57
N ALA A 229 -13.86 40.93 6.39
CA ALA A 229 -15.04 41.61 5.89
C ALA A 229 -16.23 40.66 5.71
N GLY A 230 -15.97 39.43 5.22
CA GLY A 230 -17.00 38.38 5.12
C GLY A 230 -17.55 37.96 6.49
N ILE A 231 -16.68 37.81 7.49
CA ILE A 231 -17.09 37.47 8.86
C ILE A 231 -17.92 38.61 9.47
N ILE A 232 -17.48 39.87 9.31
CA ILE A 232 -18.22 41.05 9.78
C ILE A 232 -19.58 41.15 9.10
N PHE A 233 -19.65 40.91 7.79
CA PHE A 233 -20.91 40.90 7.04
C PHE A 233 -21.87 39.82 7.55
N ALA A 234 -21.38 38.59 7.75
CA ALA A 234 -22.18 37.49 8.31
C ALA A 234 -22.68 37.81 9.73
N ALA A 235 -21.82 38.38 10.58
CA ALA A 235 -22.20 38.82 11.92
C ALA A 235 -23.26 39.94 11.89
N SER A 236 -23.14 40.88 10.94
CA SER A 236 -24.13 41.95 10.77
C SER A 236 -25.50 41.42 10.32
N LEU A 237 -25.53 40.42 9.44
CA LEU A 237 -26.76 39.72 9.05
C LEU A 237 -27.37 38.96 10.22
N PHE A 238 -26.55 38.30 11.03
CA PHE A 238 -27.00 37.59 12.22
C PHE A 238 -27.63 38.52 13.26
N LEU A 239 -27.00 39.68 13.51
CA LEU A 239 -27.57 40.71 14.39
C LEU A 239 -28.89 41.28 13.84
N ARG A 240 -28.97 41.53 12.53
CA ARG A 240 -30.24 41.96 11.89
C ARG A 240 -31.33 40.91 12.01
N PHE A 241 -30.97 39.62 11.94
CA PHE A 241 -31.90 38.51 12.10
C PHE A 241 -32.44 38.40 13.54
N GLN A 242 -31.60 38.67 14.55
CA GLN A 242 -32.02 38.69 15.96
C GLN A 242 -32.98 39.84 16.29
N THR A 243 -32.90 40.98 15.59
CA THR A 243 -33.80 42.12 15.79
C THR A 243 -35.12 42.02 15.01
N PHE A 244 -35.32 40.97 14.21
CA PHE A 244 -36.55 40.78 13.45
C PHE A 244 -37.63 40.14 14.34
N GLU A 245 -38.28 40.95 15.18
CA GLU A 245 -39.49 40.53 15.90
C GLU A 245 -40.65 40.31 14.92
N ILE A 246 -41.08 39.06 14.77
CA ILE A 246 -42.33 38.73 14.08
C ILE A 246 -43.48 39.17 15.02
N LYS A 247 -44.14 40.29 14.72
CA LYS A 247 -45.43 40.61 15.32
C LYS A 247 -46.47 39.58 14.85
N THR A 248 -46.74 38.57 15.65
CA THR A 248 -47.91 37.72 15.46
C THR A 248 -49.16 38.53 15.77
N PRO A 249 -50.15 38.63 14.86
CA PRO A 249 -51.40 39.31 15.17
C PRO A 249 -52.16 38.52 16.24
N GLU A 250 -52.59 39.18 17.33
CA GLU A 250 -53.47 38.58 18.33
C GLU A 250 -54.82 38.26 17.69
N VAL A 251 -55.21 36.98 17.68
CA VAL A 251 -56.55 36.56 17.27
C VAL A 251 -57.50 36.76 18.47
N PRO A 252 -58.57 37.56 18.36
CA PRO A 252 -59.51 37.77 19.46
C PRO A 252 -60.16 36.46 19.89
N ARG A 253 -60.19 36.18 21.21
CA ARG A 253 -60.74 34.94 21.79
C ARG A 253 -62.19 34.63 21.37
N SER A 254 -62.97 35.65 21.00
CA SER A 254 -64.34 35.49 20.50
C SER A 254 -64.42 34.74 19.16
N ARG A 255 -63.40 34.88 18.30
CA ARG A 255 -63.33 34.22 17.00
C ARG A 255 -62.95 32.74 17.11
N VAL A 256 -62.18 32.40 18.15
CA VAL A 256 -61.82 31.01 18.46
C VAL A 256 -63.04 30.24 18.99
N HIS A 257 -63.86 30.87 19.84
CA HIS A 257 -65.09 30.23 20.31
C HIS A 257 -66.12 29.99 19.20
N GLN A 258 -66.30 30.94 18.27
CA GLN A 258 -67.22 30.74 17.13
C GLN A 258 -66.79 29.60 16.19
N GLU A 259 -65.48 29.41 15.98
CA GLU A 259 -64.98 28.31 15.14
C GLU A 259 -65.06 26.95 15.86
N LEU A 260 -64.84 26.90 17.17
CA LEU A 260 -65.05 25.67 17.96
C LEU A 260 -66.53 25.24 17.97
N GLU A 261 -67.45 26.18 18.11
CA GLU A 261 -68.89 25.91 18.08
C GLU A 261 -69.38 25.46 16.68
N ARG A 262 -68.75 25.96 15.60
CA ARG A 262 -68.97 25.47 14.23
C ARG A 262 -68.47 24.04 14.03
N ILE A 263 -67.31 23.70 14.57
CA ILE A 263 -66.71 22.37 14.44
C ILE A 263 -67.50 21.33 15.25
N GLU A 264 -67.95 21.67 16.46
CA GLU A 264 -68.81 20.78 17.28
C GLU A 264 -70.15 20.49 16.58
N ASN A 265 -70.77 21.50 15.95
CA ASN A 265 -72.00 21.30 15.18
C ASN A 265 -71.81 20.48 13.89
N MET A 266 -70.60 20.45 13.32
CA MET A 266 -70.28 19.61 12.15
C MET A 266 -69.98 18.15 12.50
N LEU A 267 -69.56 17.87 13.74
CA LEU A 267 -69.22 16.52 14.21
C LEU A 267 -70.39 15.79 14.90
N GLY A 268 -71.51 16.50 15.12
CA GLY A 268 -72.72 15.98 15.77
C GLY A 268 -73.86 15.52 14.85
N GLN A 269 -73.61 15.31 13.54
CA GLN A 269 -74.58 14.73 12.60
C GLN A 269 -74.10 13.38 12.03
#